data_AF-A0A349SCY7-F1
#
_entry.id   AF-A0A349SCY7-F1
#
_cell.length_a   1.000
_cell.length_b   1.000
_cell.length_c   1.000
_cell.angle_alpha   90.00
_cell.angle_beta   90.00
_cell.angle_gamma   90.00
#
_symmetry.space_group_name_H-M   'P 1'
#
loop_
_entity.id
_entity.type
_entity.pdbx_description
1 polymer ?
#
loop_
_entity_poly.entity_id
_entity_poly.type
_entity_poly.pdbx_seq_one_letter_code
_entity_poly.pdbx_strand_id
1 'polypeptide(L)'
;MAYELIRLVHFAALFVVSATVLIHYIAFAPEITREDARNLYRVDMAFWAASAVVLIAGLVLWLGVGKPASFYSPNSLFHTKLGLFFGMLLCSIPATKF
;
A
#
# COMPACT_ATOMS: atom_id res chain seq x y z
N MET A 1 17.39 -16.14 -5.30
CA MET A 1 17.63 -14.74 -5.75
C MET A 1 16.35 -13.96 -6.04
N ALA A 2 15.46 -14.44 -6.93
CA ALA A 2 14.23 -13.70 -7.28
C ALA A 2 13.25 -13.55 -6.09
N TYR A 3 13.08 -14.61 -5.30
CA TYR A 3 12.23 -14.60 -4.11
C TYR A 3 12.64 -13.52 -3.09
N GLU A 4 13.93 -13.46 -2.78
CA GLU A 4 14.50 -12.54 -1.79
C GLU A 4 14.38 -11.09 -2.28
N LEU A 5 14.66 -10.85 -3.55
CA LEU A 5 14.55 -9.53 -4.16
C LEU A 5 13.09 -9.03 -4.14
N ILE A 6 12.13 -9.85 -4.59
CA ILE A 6 10.72 -9.47 -4.61
C ILE A 6 10.21 -9.24 -3.18
N ARG A 7 10.66 -10.04 -2.20
CA ARG A 7 10.34 -9.82 -0.79
C ARG A 7 10.87 -8.48 -0.27
N LEU A 8 12.09 -8.10 -0.64
CA LEU A 8 12.67 -6.80 -0.28
C LEU A 8 11.91 -5.64 -0.92
N VAL A 9 11.58 -5.75 -2.21
CA VAL A 9 10.78 -4.75 -2.94
C VAL A 9 9.40 -4.58 -2.29
N HIS A 10 8.72 -5.68 -1.99
CA HIS A 10 7.42 -5.66 -1.31
C HIS A 10 7.50 -4.97 0.06
N PHE A 11 8.53 -5.29 0.85
CA PHE A 11 8.74 -4.69 2.16
C PHE A 11 9.12 -3.21 2.10
N ALA A 12 9.98 -2.82 1.17
CA ALA A 12 10.32 -1.42 0.93
C ALA A 12 9.09 -0.60 0.50
N ALA A 13 8.26 -1.15 -0.40
CA ALA A 13 7.02 -0.50 -0.83
C ALA A 13 6.03 -0.33 0.33
N LEU A 14 5.93 -1.30 1.25
CA LEU A 14 5.11 -1.16 2.46
C LEU A 14 5.56 0.01 3.33
N PHE A 15 6.88 0.25 3.48
CA PHE A 15 7.35 1.44 4.21
C PHE A 15 6.96 2.75 3.53
N VAL A 16 7.00 2.80 2.19
CA VAL A 16 6.55 3.99 1.45
C VAL A 16 5.04 4.21 1.66
N VAL A 17 4.23 3.15 1.63
CA VAL A 17 2.81 3.22 1.98
C VAL A 17 2.63 3.74 3.42
N SER A 18 3.34 3.18 4.40
CA SER A 18 3.24 3.64 5.79
C SER A 18 3.67 5.11 5.96
N ALA A 19 4.75 5.53 5.30
CA ALA A 19 5.23 6.90 5.37
C ALA A 19 4.23 7.89 4.73
N THR A 20 3.67 7.55 3.57
CA THR A 20 2.68 8.39 2.89
C THR A 20 1.38 8.51 3.68
N VAL A 21 0.91 7.44 4.33
CA VAL A 21 -0.24 7.50 5.26
C VAL A 21 0.06 8.38 6.47
N LEU A 22 1.26 8.27 7.05
CA LEU A 22 1.67 9.11 8.18
C LEU A 22 1.74 10.59 7.78
N ILE A 23 2.26 10.90 6.58
CA ILE A 23 2.27 12.26 6.05
C ILE A 23 0.84 12.79 5.89
N HIS A 24 -0.07 12.02 5.31
CA HIS A 24 -1.49 12.41 5.21
C HIS A 24 -2.10 12.68 6.59
N TYR A 25 -1.81 11.85 7.59
CA TYR A 25 -2.31 12.02 8.94
C TYR A 25 -1.81 13.32 9.60
N ILE A 26 -0.54 13.66 9.42
CA ILE A 26 0.08 14.86 10.03
C ILE A 26 -0.28 16.13 9.26
N ALA A 27 -0.34 16.06 7.93
CA ALA A 27 -0.52 17.22 7.06
C ALA A 27 -1.98 17.61 6.84
N PHE A 28 -2.95 16.81 7.31
CA PHE A 28 -4.36 17.17 7.26
C PHE A 28 -4.67 18.25 8.31
N ALA A 29 -4.97 19.46 7.84
CA ALA A 29 -5.40 20.58 8.67
C ALA A 29 -6.77 21.10 8.20
N PRO A 30 -7.54 21.80 9.05
CA PRO A 30 -8.83 22.39 8.67
C PRO A 30 -8.75 23.34 7.47
N GLU A 31 -7.62 24.06 7.37
CA GLU A 31 -7.29 24.92 6.24
C GLU A 31 -5.89 24.56 5.76
N ILE A 32 -5.76 24.33 4.45
CA ILE A 32 -4.48 24.03 3.80
C ILE A 32 -4.22 25.05 2.69
N THR A 33 -2.96 25.43 2.49
CA THR A 33 -2.61 26.33 1.39
C THR A 33 -2.69 25.60 0.05
N ARG A 34 -2.67 26.35 -1.06
CA ARG A 34 -2.56 25.74 -2.41
C ARG A 34 -1.27 24.94 -2.59
N GLU A 35 -0.20 25.34 -1.92
CA GLU A 35 1.06 24.64 -1.96
C GLU A 35 0.97 23.31 -1.20
N ASP A 36 0.37 23.31 -0.01
CA ASP A 36 0.10 22.09 0.76
C ASP A 36 -0.76 21.12 -0.05
N ALA A 37 -1.86 21.59 -0.65
CA ALA A 37 -2.71 20.75 -1.49
C ALA A 37 -1.94 20.10 -2.66
N ARG A 38 -1.05 20.86 -3.31
CA ARG A 38 -0.20 20.33 -4.39
C ARG A 38 0.81 19.30 -3.88
N ASN A 39 1.37 19.51 -2.70
CA ASN A 39 2.31 18.58 -2.09
C ASN A 39 1.60 17.30 -1.62
N LEU A 40 0.45 17.42 -0.96
CA LEU A 40 -0.38 16.27 -0.58
C LEU A 40 -0.80 15.45 -1.81
N TYR A 41 -1.14 16.08 -2.94
CA TYR A 41 -1.43 15.35 -4.18
C TYR A 41 -0.25 14.49 -4.66
N ARG A 42 0.99 14.98 -4.53
CA ARG A 42 2.19 14.18 -4.88
C ARG A 42 2.37 13.01 -3.91
N VAL A 43 2.07 13.22 -2.62
CA VAL A 43 2.10 12.17 -1.59
C VAL A 43 1.04 11.11 -1.87
N ASP A 44 -0.17 11.51 -2.26
CA ASP A 44 -1.25 10.60 -2.69
C ASP A 44 -0.85 9.77 -3.91
N MET A 45 -0.26 10.40 -4.93
CA MET A 45 0.25 9.68 -6.09
C MET A 45 1.35 8.66 -5.69
N ALA A 46 2.23 9.01 -4.76
CA ALA A 46 3.24 8.09 -4.22
C ALA A 46 2.61 6.95 -3.43
N PHE A 47 1.55 7.22 -2.65
CA PHE A 47 0.78 6.20 -1.93
C PHE A 47 0.17 5.17 -2.90
N TRP A 48 -0.50 5.63 -3.95
CA TRP A 48 -1.12 4.75 -4.94
C TRP A 48 -0.09 3.94 -5.73
N ALA A 49 1.01 4.57 -6.15
CA ALA A 49 2.09 3.88 -6.84
C ALA A 49 2.74 2.80 -5.95
N ALA A 50 3.05 3.12 -4.69
CA ALA A 50 3.62 2.17 -3.75
C ALA A 50 2.64 1.03 -3.43
N SER A 51 1.35 1.34 -3.26
CA SER A 51 0.29 0.35 -3.06
C SER A 51 0.16 -0.63 -4.22
N ALA A 52 0.28 -0.15 -5.46
CA ALA A 52 0.32 -1.01 -6.64
C ALA A 52 1.53 -1.96 -6.62
N VAL A 53 2.72 -1.46 -6.25
CA VAL A 53 3.92 -2.30 -6.09
C VAL A 53 3.74 -3.33 -4.98
N VAL A 54 3.17 -2.96 -3.84
CA VAL A 54 2.84 -3.88 -2.74
C VAL A 54 1.92 -4.99 -3.25
N LEU A 55 0.83 -4.65 -3.93
CA LEU A 55 -0.12 -5.63 -4.42
C LEU A 55 0.51 -6.59 -5.44
N ILE A 56 1.19 -6.06 -6.46
CA ILE A 56 1.81 -6.88 -7.50
C ILE A 56 2.89 -7.78 -6.90
N ALA A 57 3.82 -7.24 -6.11
CA ALA A 57 4.88 -8.04 -5.50
C ALA A 57 4.30 -9.08 -4.51
N GLY A 58 3.25 -8.73 -3.77
CA GLY A 58 2.54 -9.65 -2.87
C GLY A 58 1.90 -10.81 -3.61
N LEU A 59 1.26 -10.55 -4.76
CA LEU A 59 0.70 -11.58 -5.62
C LEU A 59 1.78 -12.48 -6.23
N VAL A 60 2.91 -11.91 -6.67
CA VAL A 60 4.04 -12.70 -7.18
C VAL A 60 4.65 -13.58 -6.07
N LEU A 61 4.70 -13.09 -4.82
CA LEU A 61 5.14 -13.90 -3.68
C LEU A 61 4.15 -15.01 -3.33
N TRP A 62 2.84 -14.75 -3.41
CA TRP A 62 1.82 -15.73 -3.07
C TRP A 62 1.63 -16.80 -4.14
N LEU A 63 1.64 -16.41 -5.42
CA LEU A 63 1.27 -17.28 -6.54
C LEU A 63 2.45 -17.70 -7.43
N GLY A 64 3.62 -17.10 -7.25
CA GLY A 64 4.81 -17.33 -8.08
C GLY A 64 5.98 -17.92 -7.30
N VAL A 65 6.84 -17.04 -6.80
CA VAL A 65 8.21 -17.40 -6.34
C VAL A 65 8.32 -17.69 -4.85
N GLY A 66 7.27 -17.43 -4.06
CA GLY A 66 7.27 -17.65 -2.62
C GLY A 66 6.90 -19.07 -2.23
N LYS A 67 6.46 -19.25 -0.98
CA LYS A 67 5.95 -20.56 -0.54
C LYS A 67 4.68 -20.91 -1.33
N PRO A 68 4.38 -22.21 -1.51
CA PRO A 68 3.18 -22.63 -2.22
C PRO A 68 1.92 -21.96 -1.68
N ALA A 69 0.94 -21.68 -2.53
CA ALA A 69 -0.31 -21.05 -2.10
C ALA A 69 -1.00 -21.83 -0.96
N SER A 70 -0.87 -23.16 -0.93
CA SER A 70 -1.37 -24.01 0.16
C SER A 70 -0.76 -23.71 1.54
N PHE A 71 0.39 -23.03 1.62
CA PHE A 71 0.98 -22.54 2.86
C PHE A 71 0.27 -21.27 3.37
N TYR A 72 -0.15 -20.37 2.48
CA TYR A 72 -0.73 -19.08 2.83
C TYR A 72 -2.25 -19.11 2.91
N SER A 73 -2.92 -19.77 1.97
CA SER A 73 -4.37 -19.78 1.81
C SER A 73 -5.18 -20.33 3.01
N PRO A 74 -4.71 -21.30 3.82
CA PRO A 74 -5.46 -21.71 5.01
C PRO A 74 -5.24 -20.79 6.22
N ASN A 75 -4.33 -19.82 6.14
CA ASN A 75 -3.97 -18.97 7.27
C ASN A 75 -4.91 -17.75 7.38
N SER A 76 -5.73 -17.71 8.44
CA SER A 76 -6.65 -16.59 8.68
C SER A 76 -5.95 -15.24 8.85
N LEU A 77 -4.77 -15.19 9.48
CA LEU A 77 -4.01 -13.95 9.65
C LEU A 77 -3.50 -13.39 8.31
N PHE A 78 -3.22 -14.26 7.34
CA PHE A 78 -2.86 -13.83 5.99
C PHE A 78 -4.04 -13.09 5.33
N HIS A 79 -5.25 -13.66 5.43
CA HIS A 79 -6.46 -13.03 4.91
C HIS A 79 -6.81 -11.74 5.65
N THR A 80 -6.62 -11.68 6.97
CA THR A 80 -6.81 -10.44 7.73
C THR A 80 -5.88 -9.33 7.24
N LYS A 81 -4.60 -9.64 6.99
CA LYS A 81 -3.66 -8.65 6.44
C LYS A 81 -4.08 -8.16 5.05
N LEU A 82 -4.49 -9.07 4.17
CA LEU A 82 -5.03 -8.69 2.86
C LEU A 82 -6.28 -7.82 2.99
N GLY A 83 -7.22 -8.22 3.85
CA GLY A 83 -8.46 -7.48 4.11
C GLY A 83 -8.19 -6.06 4.62
N LEU A 84 -7.26 -5.91 5.58
CA LEU A 84 -6.85 -4.59 6.07
C LEU A 84 -6.20 -3.73 4.98
N PHE A 85 -5.34 -4.34 4.16
CA PHE A 85 -4.72 -3.64 3.04
C PHE A 85 -5.77 -3.15 2.03
N PHE A 86 -6.67 -4.03 1.58
CA PHE A 86 -7.75 -3.63 0.67
C PHE A 86 -8.73 -2.64 1.31
N GLY A 87 -9.06 -2.80 2.59
CA GLY A 87 -9.88 -1.84 3.33
C GLY A 87 -9.26 -0.45 3.35
N MET A 88 -7.95 -0.36 3.61
CA MET A 88 -7.20 0.90 3.52
C MET A 88 -7.26 1.49 2.10
N LEU A 89 -7.06 0.68 1.06
CA LEU A 89 -7.17 1.18 -0.33
C LEU A 89 -8.56 1.71 -0.64
N LEU A 90 -9.62 1.02 -0.22
CA LEU A 90 -11.00 1.47 -0.41
C LEU A 90 -11.27 2.78 0.33
N CYS A 91 -10.80 2.93 1.57
CA CYS A 91 -10.91 4.18 2.33
C CYS A 91 -10.11 5.34 1.71
N SER A 92 -9.06 5.04 0.95
CA SER A 92 -8.23 6.05 0.29
C SER A 92 -8.82 6.53 -1.04
N ILE A 93 -9.86 5.88 -1.57
CA ILE A 93 -10.54 6.36 -2.76
C ILE A 93 -11.30 7.63 -2.38
N PRO A 94 -11.04 8.78 -3.04
CA PRO A 94 -11.77 10.01 -2.76
C PRO A 94 -13.27 9.77 -3.00
N ALA A 95 -14.09 10.15 -2.02
CA ALA A 95 -15.51 9.84 -1.99
C ALA A 95 -16.27 10.37 -3.22
N THR A 96 -15.78 11.41 -3.91
CA THR A 96 -16.36 11.88 -5.18
C THR A 96 -15.38 12.75 -5.96
N LYS A 97 -15.41 12.62 -7.30
CA LYS A 97 -14.93 13.62 -8.26
C LYS A 97 -15.69 14.92 -8.01
N PHE A 98 -14.97 16.04 -7.83
CA PHE A 98 -15.56 17.37 -7.97
C PHE A 98 -16.10 17.56 -9.40
#